data_AF-A0A6A5WES4-F1
#
_entry.id   AF-A0A6A5WES4-F1
#
_cell.length_a   1.000
_cell.length_b   1.000
_cell.length_c   1.000
_cell.angle_alpha   90.00
_cell.angle_beta   90.00
_cell.angle_gamma   90.00
#
_symmetry.space_group_name_H-M   'P 1'
#
loop_
_entity.id
_entity.type
_entity.pdbx_description
1 polymer ?
#
loop_
_entity_poly.entity_id
_entity_poly.type
_entity_poly.pdbx_seq_one_letter_code
_entity_poly.pdbx_strand_id
1 'polypeptide(L)'
;MASGYDSATRWKIEHSGRASLPVAETVSGVFFALAVVTVVFRLCIRLTLQRRLALDDYILIIALLSLVGSTVVFHQFHWLTYALNALKYDPSIVLTQKDIADLELDKGSSHAFLIMTWSSICLVKICFLVSFKALIRDVSKAVTIWYWITAASIVVSWGILIGLYWVQCPYESPDALSHCTPEPPRNIYITGIWVMFVVDAIPDAMSKGEGR
;
A
#
# COMPACT_ATOMS: atom_id res chain seq x y z
N MET A 1 -8.38 -20.75 8.00
CA MET A 1 -7.98 -21.93 7.22
C MET A 1 -9.21 -22.59 6.63
N ALA A 2 -9.27 -22.66 5.30
CA ALA A 2 -10.41 -23.14 4.52
C ALA A 2 -10.48 -24.67 4.53
N SER A 3 -11.24 -25.24 5.45
CA SER A 3 -11.36 -26.69 5.64
C SER A 3 -12.42 -27.37 4.74
N GLY A 4 -12.86 -26.70 3.67
CA GLY A 4 -14.00 -27.15 2.85
C GLY A 4 -13.71 -27.42 1.37
N TYR A 5 -12.52 -27.11 0.86
CA TYR A 5 -12.21 -27.25 -0.57
C TYR A 5 -11.50 -28.55 -0.90
N ASP A 6 -11.85 -29.16 -2.04
CA ASP A 6 -11.04 -30.23 -2.62
C ASP A 6 -9.63 -29.72 -2.96
N SER A 7 -8.66 -30.63 -2.90
CA SER A 7 -7.25 -30.41 -3.21
C SER A 7 -7.04 -29.73 -4.56
N ALA A 8 -7.78 -30.13 -5.59
CA ALA A 8 -7.70 -29.55 -6.93
C ALA A 8 -8.18 -28.08 -6.95
N THR A 9 -9.30 -27.79 -6.29
CA THR A 9 -9.84 -26.43 -6.19
C THR A 9 -8.92 -25.52 -5.39
N ARG A 10 -8.36 -26.03 -4.28
CA ARG A 10 -7.38 -25.29 -3.48
C ARG A 10 -6.14 -24.91 -4.29
N TRP A 11 -5.60 -25.84 -5.08
CA TRP A 11 -4.45 -25.57 -5.92
C TRP A 11 -4.73 -24.46 -6.94
N LYS A 12 -5.92 -24.49 -7.58
CA LYS A 12 -6.37 -23.43 -8.50
C LYS A 12 -6.47 -22.07 -7.80
N ILE A 13 -7.00 -22.02 -6.58
CA ILE A 13 -7.12 -20.79 -5.80
C ILE A 13 -5.72 -20.24 -5.46
N GLU A 14 -4.81 -21.07 -4.96
CA GLU A 14 -3.47 -20.65 -4.56
C GLU A 14 -2.62 -20.15 -5.76
N HIS A 15 -2.97 -20.54 -7.00
CA HIS A 15 -2.26 -20.16 -8.23
C HIS A 15 -3.09 -19.27 -9.18
N SER A 16 -4.18 -18.66 -8.69
CA SER A 16 -5.02 -17.78 -9.50
C SER A 16 -4.37 -16.42 -9.81
N GLY A 17 -3.41 -16.01 -8.97
CA GLY A 17 -2.65 -14.77 -9.12
C GLY A 17 -1.45 -14.90 -10.06
N ARG A 18 -0.85 -13.75 -10.42
CA ARG A 18 0.43 -13.71 -11.14
C ARG A 18 1.58 -14.35 -10.34
N ALA A 19 1.53 -14.19 -9.02
CA ALA A 19 2.36 -14.92 -8.08
C ALA A 19 1.46 -15.93 -7.36
N SER A 20 2.01 -17.09 -6.99
CA SER A 20 1.29 -18.03 -6.14
C SER A 20 1.18 -17.45 -4.71
N LEU A 21 0.10 -17.79 -4.03
CA LEU A 21 -0.18 -17.35 -2.68
C LEU A 21 1.00 -17.58 -1.70
N PRO A 22 1.60 -18.80 -1.62
CA PRO A 22 2.72 -19.03 -0.70
C PRO A 22 3.96 -18.18 -1.05
N VAL A 23 4.18 -17.89 -2.33
CA VAL A 23 5.28 -17.01 -2.75
C VAL A 23 4.99 -15.57 -2.30
N ALA A 24 3.78 -15.07 -2.51
CA ALA A 24 3.40 -13.72 -2.08
C ALA A 24 3.56 -13.56 -0.55
N GLU A 25 3.12 -14.55 0.23
CA GLU A 25 3.24 -14.57 1.69
C GLU A 25 4.70 -14.57 2.17
N THR A 26 5.54 -15.38 1.53
CA THR A 26 6.97 -15.45 1.87
C THR A 26 7.66 -14.13 1.55
N VAL A 27 7.41 -13.59 0.37
CA VAL A 27 8.02 -12.34 -0.11
C VAL A 27 7.59 -11.16 0.77
N SER A 28 6.30 -11.03 1.09
CA SER A 28 5.81 -9.98 1.98
C SER A 28 6.45 -10.07 3.37
N GLY A 29 6.56 -11.27 3.93
CA GLY A 29 7.19 -11.51 5.24
C GLY A 29 8.67 -11.12 5.26
N VAL A 30 9.44 -11.48 4.23
CA VAL A 30 10.87 -11.15 4.13
C VAL A 30 11.09 -9.64 4.03
N PHE A 31 10.35 -8.95 3.16
CA PHE A 31 10.47 -7.49 3.02
C PHE A 31 9.99 -6.74 4.26
N PHE A 32 8.95 -7.24 4.93
CA PHE A 32 8.50 -6.68 6.20
C PHE A 32 9.59 -6.82 7.29
N ALA A 33 10.20 -8.00 7.44
CA ALA A 33 11.27 -8.21 8.40
C ALA A 33 12.47 -7.28 8.13
N LEU A 34 12.85 -7.12 6.85
CA LEU A 34 13.90 -6.19 6.44
C LEU A 34 13.54 -4.73 6.77
N ALA A 35 12.30 -4.32 6.53
CA ALA A 35 11.81 -2.99 6.88
C ALA A 35 11.88 -2.74 8.40
N VAL A 36 11.48 -3.71 9.22
CA VAL A 36 11.57 -3.61 10.69
C VAL A 36 13.03 -3.48 11.13
N VAL A 37 13.91 -4.36 10.64
CA VAL A 37 15.34 -4.34 11.00
C VAL A 37 15.99 -3.01 10.62
N THR A 38 15.69 -2.48 9.43
CA THR A 38 16.25 -1.18 8.99
C THR A 38 15.76 -0.01 9.82
N VAL A 39 14.47 0.02 10.20
CA VAL A 39 13.92 1.05 11.10
C VAL A 39 14.56 0.96 12.50
N VAL A 40 14.64 -0.24 13.07
CA VAL A 40 15.27 -0.46 14.39
C VAL A 40 16.74 -0.04 14.35
N PHE A 41 17.49 -0.45 13.33
CA PHE A 41 18.88 -0.06 13.17
C PHE A 41 19.06 1.46 13.10
N ARG A 42 18.21 2.15 12.33
CA ARG A 42 18.22 3.62 12.23
C ARG A 42 17.93 4.29 13.58
N LEU A 43 16.94 3.80 14.32
CA LEU A 43 16.60 4.31 15.66
C LEU A 43 17.75 4.07 16.65
N CYS A 44 18.37 2.89 16.64
CA CYS A 44 19.52 2.56 17.48
C CYS A 44 20.71 3.50 17.23
N ILE A 45 21.06 3.75 15.96
CA ILE A 45 22.14 4.67 15.60
C ILE A 45 21.86 6.08 16.14
N ARG A 46 20.65 6.60 15.90
CA ARG A 46 20.29 7.95 16.35
C ARG A 46 20.25 8.09 17.87
N LEU A 47 19.68 7.11 18.58
CA LEU A 47 19.65 7.11 20.04
C LEU A 47 21.08 7.05 20.63
N THR A 48 21.96 6.26 20.02
CA THR A 48 23.34 6.11 20.50
C THR A 48 24.21 7.35 20.20
N LEU A 49 24.13 7.90 18.99
CA LEU A 49 24.99 8.99 18.54
C LEU A 49 24.45 10.39 18.89
N GLN A 50 23.14 10.63 18.73
CA GLN A 50 22.54 11.97 18.83
C GLN A 50 21.78 12.19 20.14
N ARG A 51 21.40 11.12 20.86
CA ARG A 51 20.67 11.15 22.15
C ARG A 51 19.38 11.99 22.17
N ARG A 52 18.83 12.34 20.99
CA ARG A 52 17.58 13.09 20.84
C ARG A 52 16.80 12.51 19.66
N LEU A 53 15.50 12.30 19.87
CA LEU A 53 14.57 11.89 18.82
C LEU A 53 14.22 13.10 17.95
N ALA A 54 14.42 12.98 16.65
CA ALA A 54 14.01 14.00 15.68
C ALA A 54 12.55 13.78 15.26
N LEU A 55 11.91 14.82 14.71
CA LEU A 55 10.57 14.68 14.11
C LEU A 55 10.50 13.57 13.05
N ASP A 56 11.61 13.39 12.33
CA ASP A 56 11.88 12.31 11.38
C ASP A 56 11.61 10.91 11.96
N ASP A 57 12.03 10.66 13.21
CA ASP A 57 11.91 9.36 13.85
C ASP A 57 10.46 9.04 14.21
N TYR A 58 9.69 10.04 14.67
CA TYR A 58 8.26 9.87 14.95
C TYR A 58 7.48 9.55 13.68
N ILE A 59 7.77 10.23 12.57
CA ILE A 59 7.13 9.97 11.27
C ILE A 59 7.46 8.55 10.80
N LEU A 60 8.71 8.13 10.96
CA LEU A 60 9.14 6.78 10.59
C LEU A 60 8.45 5.69 11.44
N ILE A 61 8.24 5.93 12.74
CA ILE A 61 7.50 5.01 13.61
C ILE A 61 6.04 4.89 13.15
N ILE A 62 5.38 6.00 12.82
CA ILE A 62 4.00 5.98 12.30
C ILE A 62 3.94 5.25 10.96
N ALA A 63 4.94 5.42 10.10
CA ALA A 63 5.06 4.67 8.86
C ALA A 63 5.17 3.16 9.12
N LEU A 64 6.01 2.76 10.07
CA LEU A 64 6.16 1.36 10.47
C LEU A 64 4.85 0.79 11.04
N LEU A 65 4.14 1.53 11.88
CA LEU A 65 2.84 1.10 12.41
C LEU A 65 1.80 0.91 11.29
N SER A 66 1.80 1.80 10.29
CA SER A 66 0.95 1.64 9.11
C SER A 66 1.34 0.41 8.29
N LEU A 67 2.64 0.13 8.14
CA LEU A 67 3.13 -1.08 7.46
C LEU A 67 2.75 -2.36 8.21
N VAL A 68 2.84 -2.37 9.54
CA VAL A 68 2.40 -3.49 10.39
C VAL A 68 0.92 -3.73 10.19
N GLY A 69 0.10 -2.69 10.28
CA GLY A 69 -1.35 -2.78 10.06
C GLY A 69 -1.69 -3.35 8.69
N SER A 70 -1.07 -2.83 7.63
CA SER A 70 -1.22 -3.35 6.27
C SER A 70 -0.83 -4.84 6.17
N THR A 71 0.30 -5.23 6.76
CA THR A 71 0.79 -6.61 6.73
C THR A 71 -0.18 -7.55 7.45
N VAL A 72 -0.71 -7.16 8.61
CA VAL A 72 -1.71 -7.94 9.35
C VAL A 72 -2.97 -8.16 8.52
N VAL A 73 -3.51 -7.09 7.92
CA VAL A 73 -4.69 -7.19 7.08
C VAL A 73 -4.43 -8.08 5.87
N PHE A 74 -3.27 -7.95 5.22
CA PHE A 74 -2.87 -8.82 4.11
C PHE A 74 -2.84 -10.30 4.53
N HIS A 75 -2.20 -10.64 5.65
CA HIS A 75 -2.14 -12.02 6.12
C HIS A 75 -3.51 -12.55 6.59
N GLN A 76 -4.47 -11.69 6.93
CA GLN A 76 -5.81 -12.12 7.29
C GLN A 76 -6.70 -12.40 6.08
N PHE A 77 -6.57 -11.60 5.01
CA PHE A 77 -7.51 -11.62 3.88
C PHE A 77 -6.94 -12.09 2.54
N HIS A 78 -5.64 -12.42 2.46
CA HIS A 78 -5.02 -12.90 1.22
C HIS A 78 -5.76 -14.09 0.58
N TRP A 79 -6.27 -15.01 1.38
CA TRP A 79 -6.97 -16.20 0.88
C TRP A 79 -8.21 -15.79 0.07
N LEU A 80 -8.97 -14.84 0.59
CA LEU A 80 -10.19 -14.35 -0.02
C LEU A 80 -9.89 -13.61 -1.33
N THR A 81 -8.85 -12.79 -1.35
CA THR A 81 -8.40 -12.10 -2.57
C THR A 81 -8.03 -13.10 -3.67
N TYR A 82 -7.34 -14.18 -3.33
CA TYR A 82 -6.97 -15.24 -4.29
C TYR A 82 -8.19 -16.07 -4.72
N ALA A 83 -9.14 -16.33 -3.83
CA ALA A 83 -10.37 -17.02 -4.16
C ALA A 83 -11.25 -16.20 -5.13
N LEU A 84 -11.38 -14.89 -4.89
CA LEU A 84 -12.06 -13.97 -5.81
C LEU A 84 -11.38 -13.89 -7.18
N ASN A 85 -10.05 -13.84 -7.20
CA ASN A 85 -9.29 -13.90 -8.45
C ASN A 85 -9.51 -15.24 -9.18
N ALA A 86 -9.58 -16.35 -8.46
CA ALA A 86 -9.84 -17.66 -9.05
C ALA A 86 -11.23 -17.72 -9.69
N LEU A 87 -12.25 -17.23 -8.97
CA LEU A 87 -13.63 -17.14 -9.46
C LEU A 87 -13.75 -16.30 -10.74
N LYS A 88 -12.94 -15.25 -10.85
CA LYS A 88 -12.89 -14.40 -12.05
C LYS A 88 -12.46 -15.17 -13.30
N TYR A 89 -11.49 -16.07 -13.18
CA TYR A 89 -10.96 -16.84 -14.31
C TYR A 89 -11.69 -18.16 -14.54
N ASP A 90 -12.23 -18.76 -13.48
CA ASP A 90 -12.95 -20.03 -13.51
C ASP A 90 -14.25 -19.93 -12.69
N PRO A 91 -15.40 -19.64 -13.34
CA PRO A 91 -16.68 -19.48 -12.66
C PRO A 91 -17.25 -20.81 -12.13
N SER A 92 -16.61 -21.94 -12.40
CA SER A 92 -17.02 -23.25 -11.84
C SER A 92 -16.67 -23.40 -10.36
N ILE A 93 -15.82 -22.52 -9.83
CA ILE A 93 -15.44 -22.52 -8.41
C ILE A 93 -16.57 -21.92 -7.59
N VAL A 94 -17.21 -22.74 -6.75
CA VAL A 94 -18.25 -22.28 -5.83
C VAL A 94 -17.60 -21.87 -4.50
N LEU A 95 -17.78 -20.60 -4.11
CA LEU A 95 -17.34 -20.10 -2.81
C LEU A 95 -18.16 -20.76 -1.69
N THR A 96 -17.49 -21.09 -0.59
CA THR A 96 -18.17 -21.62 0.60
C THR A 96 -18.98 -20.50 1.27
N GLN A 97 -20.09 -20.84 1.93
CA GLN A 97 -20.91 -19.86 2.66
C GLN A 97 -20.10 -19.04 3.68
N LYS A 98 -19.04 -19.64 4.25
CA LYS A 98 -18.08 -18.95 5.10
C LYS A 98 -17.30 -17.86 4.36
N ASP A 99 -16.80 -18.15 3.16
CA ASP A 99 -16.06 -17.16 2.37
C ASP A 99 -16.95 -16.00 1.93
N ILE A 100 -18.25 -16.26 1.69
CA ILE A 100 -19.23 -15.21 1.39
C ILE A 100 -19.43 -14.28 2.61
N ALA A 101 -19.57 -14.85 3.82
CA ALA A 101 -19.67 -14.07 5.05
C ALA A 101 -18.38 -13.28 5.33
N ASP A 102 -17.21 -13.89 5.10
CA ASP A 102 -15.92 -13.22 5.24
C ASP A 102 -15.75 -12.10 4.19
N LEU A 103 -16.39 -12.21 3.01
CA LEU A 103 -16.42 -11.18 1.97
C LEU A 103 -17.16 -9.91 2.38
N GLU A 104 -18.23 -10.05 3.15
CA GLU A 104 -18.97 -8.90 3.67
C GLU A 104 -18.14 -8.14 4.70
N LEU A 105 -17.38 -8.86 5.53
CA LEU A 105 -16.43 -8.30 6.50
C LEU A 105 -15.17 -7.71 5.82
N ASP A 106 -14.76 -8.24 4.67
CA ASP A 106 -13.50 -7.86 4.00
C ASP A 106 -13.54 -6.50 3.28
N LYS A 107 -14.71 -5.95 2.93
CA LYS A 107 -14.76 -4.68 2.17
C LYS A 107 -14.08 -3.51 2.90
N GLY A 108 -14.26 -3.42 4.22
CA GLY A 108 -13.57 -2.43 5.03
C GLY A 108 -12.07 -2.73 5.16
N SER A 109 -11.71 -4.01 5.17
CA SER A 109 -10.34 -4.49 5.35
C SER A 109 -9.48 -4.25 4.11
N SER A 110 -9.98 -4.55 2.91
CA SER A 110 -9.28 -4.23 1.66
C SER A 110 -9.03 -2.72 1.51
N HIS A 111 -9.99 -1.88 1.94
CA HIS A 111 -9.80 -0.43 1.99
C HIS A 111 -8.70 -0.03 2.97
N ALA A 112 -8.79 -0.54 4.19
CA ALA A 112 -7.82 -0.27 5.24
C ALA A 112 -6.41 -0.71 4.82
N PHE A 113 -6.27 -1.87 4.18
CA PHE A 113 -5.01 -2.36 3.62
C PHE A 113 -4.39 -1.36 2.64
N LEU A 114 -5.16 -0.88 1.67
CA LEU A 114 -4.68 0.09 0.69
C LEU A 114 -4.28 1.40 1.36
N ILE A 115 -5.15 1.97 2.21
CA ILE A 115 -4.85 3.22 2.93
C ILE A 115 -3.57 3.07 3.76
N MET A 116 -3.44 1.99 4.53
CA MET A 116 -2.29 1.76 5.39
C MET A 116 -1.00 1.57 4.59
N THR A 117 -1.07 0.83 3.47
CA THR A 117 0.08 0.63 2.57
C THR A 117 0.55 1.95 1.97
N TRP A 118 -0.38 2.73 1.39
CA TRP A 118 -0.06 4.01 0.79
C TRP A 118 0.40 5.04 1.82
N SER A 119 -0.20 5.06 3.01
CA SER A 119 0.22 5.92 4.11
C SER A 119 1.65 5.59 4.55
N SER A 120 2.00 4.31 4.67
CA SER A 120 3.37 3.88 4.96
C SER A 120 4.36 4.43 3.93
N ILE A 121 4.06 4.27 2.62
CA ILE A 121 4.94 4.75 1.54
C ILE A 121 5.10 6.27 1.60
N CYS A 122 4.01 7.03 1.70
CA CYS A 122 4.05 8.49 1.74
C CYS A 122 4.77 9.00 2.99
N LEU A 123 4.56 8.39 4.16
CA LEU A 123 5.23 8.76 5.40
C LEU A 123 6.74 8.51 5.33
N VAL A 124 7.18 7.40 4.72
CA VAL A 124 8.62 7.16 4.49
C VAL A 124 9.23 8.25 3.60
N LYS A 125 8.55 8.66 2.52
CA LYS A 125 9.03 9.76 1.66
C LYS A 125 9.09 11.10 2.42
N ILE A 126 8.08 11.41 3.22
CA ILE A 126 8.04 12.61 4.06
C ILE A 126 9.17 12.57 5.11
N CYS A 127 9.43 11.42 5.72
CA CYS A 127 10.55 11.19 6.62
C CYS A 127 11.89 11.55 5.94
N PHE A 128 12.15 11.05 4.74
CA PHE A 128 13.33 11.46 3.97
C PHE A 128 13.41 12.97 3.73
N LEU A 129 12.31 13.62 3.32
CA LEU A 129 12.28 15.07 3.13
C LEU A 129 12.60 15.82 4.43
N VAL A 130 11.98 15.44 5.55
CA VAL A 130 12.23 16.07 6.85
C VAL A 130 13.70 15.96 7.25
N SER A 131 14.34 14.81 6.99
CA SER A 131 15.78 14.63 7.20
C SER A 131 16.62 15.59 6.33
N PHE A 132 16.25 15.80 5.07
CA PHE A 132 16.96 16.71 4.17
C PHE A 132 16.69 18.19 4.42
N LYS A 133 15.61 18.55 5.11
CA LYS A 133 15.28 19.95 5.41
C LYS A 133 16.42 20.69 6.09
N ALA A 134 17.12 20.03 7.02
CA ALA A 134 18.25 20.61 7.72
C ALA A 134 19.44 20.91 6.79
N LEU A 135 19.64 20.09 5.76
CA LEU A 135 20.71 20.25 4.79
C LEU A 135 20.38 21.32 3.73
N ILE A 136 19.12 21.40 3.31
CA ILE A 136 18.68 22.27 2.21
C ILE A 136 18.54 23.74 2.64
N ARG A 137 18.26 24.00 3.92
CA ARG A 137 17.92 25.35 4.43
C ARG A 137 18.92 26.43 4.03
N ASP A 138 20.20 26.08 3.95
CA ASP A 138 21.30 27.04 3.78
C ASP A 138 21.95 26.98 2.37
N VAL A 139 21.38 26.23 1.41
CA VAL A 139 21.98 26.02 0.07
C VAL A 139 21.51 27.05 -0.97
N SER A 140 20.21 27.08 -1.29
CA SER A 140 19.66 27.95 -2.33
C SER A 140 18.13 28.07 -2.22
N LYS A 141 17.60 29.22 -2.63
CA LYS A 141 16.14 29.46 -2.73
C LYS A 141 15.48 28.51 -3.74
N ALA A 142 16.15 28.19 -4.84
CA ALA A 142 15.62 27.29 -5.86
C ALA A 142 15.39 25.87 -5.30
N VAL A 143 16.39 25.34 -4.58
CA VAL A 143 16.31 24.02 -3.93
C VAL A 143 15.25 24.01 -2.83
N THR A 144 15.06 25.12 -2.12
CA THR A 144 14.01 25.25 -1.10
C THR A 144 12.60 25.23 -1.73
N ILE A 145 12.41 25.91 -2.86
CA ILE A 145 11.13 25.86 -3.60
C ILE A 145 10.87 24.43 -4.10
N TRP A 146 11.89 23.77 -4.67
CA TRP A 146 11.79 22.39 -5.14
C TRP A 146 11.42 21.41 -4.03
N TYR A 147 12.01 21.58 -2.84
CA TYR A 147 11.67 20.83 -1.64
C TYR A 147 10.19 20.94 -1.29
N TRP A 148 9.63 22.16 -1.29
CA TRP A 148 8.21 22.38 -0.96
C TRP A 148 7.26 21.85 -2.03
N ILE A 149 7.62 21.96 -3.32
CA ILE A 149 6.83 21.38 -4.42
C ILE A 149 6.76 19.86 -4.25
N THR A 150 7.88 19.22 -3.96
CA THR A 150 7.96 17.76 -3.76
C THR A 150 7.18 17.31 -2.53
N ALA A 151 7.29 18.06 -1.42
CA ALA A 151 6.49 17.78 -0.23
C ALA A 151 4.99 17.91 -0.52
N ALA A 152 4.57 18.96 -1.23
CA ALA A 152 3.18 19.18 -1.60
C ALA A 152 2.66 18.09 -2.55
N SER A 153 3.46 17.68 -3.54
CA SER A 153 3.04 16.64 -4.49
C SER A 153 2.80 15.30 -3.80
N ILE A 154 3.63 14.92 -2.82
CA ILE A 154 3.43 13.68 -2.04
C ILE A 154 2.10 13.73 -1.27
N VAL A 155 1.79 14.85 -0.61
CA VAL A 155 0.55 15.01 0.16
C VAL A 155 -0.68 15.01 -0.75
N VAL A 156 -0.60 15.69 -1.90
CA VAL A 156 -1.66 15.70 -2.91
C VAL A 156 -1.88 14.31 -3.47
N SER A 157 -0.82 13.59 -3.84
CA SER A 157 -0.91 12.19 -4.29
C SER A 157 -1.57 11.31 -3.24
N TRP A 158 -1.16 11.43 -1.97
CA TRP A 158 -1.77 10.68 -0.87
C TRP A 158 -3.27 10.95 -0.71
N GLY A 159 -3.70 12.21 -0.82
CA GLY A 159 -5.11 12.57 -0.80
C GLY A 159 -5.88 12.00 -1.99
N ILE A 160 -5.32 12.08 -3.19
CA ILE A 160 -5.91 11.50 -4.41
C ILE A 160 -6.03 9.97 -4.27
N LEU A 161 -5.03 9.29 -3.69
CA LEU A 161 -5.03 7.85 -3.45
C LEU A 161 -6.20 7.41 -2.57
N ILE A 162 -6.40 8.12 -1.46
CA ILE A 162 -7.52 7.87 -0.55
C ILE A 162 -8.84 8.15 -1.28
N GLY A 163 -8.94 9.27 -1.99
CA GLY A 163 -10.15 9.67 -2.71
C GLY A 163 -10.53 8.75 -3.87
N LEU A 164 -9.56 8.26 -4.64
CA LEU A 164 -9.80 7.37 -5.79
C LEU A 164 -10.49 6.07 -5.37
N TYR A 165 -10.24 5.59 -4.14
CA TYR A 165 -10.93 4.42 -3.64
C TYR A 165 -12.44 4.64 -3.53
N TRP A 166 -12.86 5.77 -2.95
CA TRP A 166 -14.27 6.15 -2.83
C TRP A 166 -14.94 6.31 -4.21
N VAL A 167 -14.18 6.76 -5.21
CA VAL A 167 -14.68 6.89 -6.59
C VAL A 167 -14.82 5.53 -7.28
N GLN A 168 -13.96 4.55 -6.97
CA GLN A 168 -14.01 3.23 -7.60
C GLN A 168 -15.24 2.41 -7.21
N CYS A 169 -15.72 2.56 -5.97
CA CYS A 169 -16.95 1.94 -5.51
C CYS A 169 -17.67 2.87 -4.52
N PRO A 170 -18.62 3.70 -4.98
CA PRO A 170 -19.34 4.64 -4.13
C PRO A 170 -20.51 4.00 -3.37
N TYR A 171 -20.66 2.67 -3.42
CA TYR A 171 -21.80 1.97 -2.84
C TYR A 171 -21.45 1.45 -1.43
N GLU A 172 -22.33 1.70 -0.47
CA GLU A 172 -22.28 1.09 0.86
C GLU A 172 -22.98 -0.29 0.83
N SER A 173 -22.65 -1.18 1.77
CA SER A 173 -23.27 -2.52 1.87
C SER A 173 -24.79 -2.40 2.06
N PRO A 174 -25.65 -3.10 1.28
CA PRO A 174 -25.42 -4.36 0.55
C PRO A 174 -25.21 -4.27 -0.98
N ASP A 175 -25.53 -3.15 -1.63
CA ASP A 175 -25.52 -3.03 -3.11
C ASP A 175 -24.10 -3.03 -3.71
N ALA A 176 -23.08 -2.83 -2.88
CA ALA A 176 -21.70 -2.90 -3.33
C ALA A 176 -21.28 -4.28 -3.88
N LEU A 177 -21.97 -5.37 -3.52
CA LEU A 177 -21.61 -6.72 -4.01
C LEU A 177 -22.15 -6.95 -5.43
N SER A 178 -23.33 -6.43 -5.75
CA SER A 178 -23.87 -6.52 -7.11
C SER A 178 -23.14 -5.59 -8.08
N HIS A 179 -22.61 -4.46 -7.60
CA HIS A 179 -22.08 -3.41 -8.47
C HIS A 179 -20.54 -3.30 -8.52
N CYS A 180 -19.80 -3.78 -7.52
CA CYS A 180 -18.34 -3.56 -7.44
C CYS A 180 -17.48 -4.83 -7.47
N THR A 181 -18.08 -6.03 -7.40
CA THR A 181 -17.36 -7.31 -7.54
C THR A 181 -17.68 -7.97 -8.88
N PRO A 182 -16.71 -8.59 -9.58
CA PRO A 182 -15.32 -8.83 -9.14
C PRO A 182 -14.32 -7.70 -9.39
N GLU A 183 -14.61 -6.70 -10.25
CA GLU A 183 -13.72 -5.56 -10.48
C GLU A 183 -14.47 -4.23 -10.72
N PRO A 184 -13.92 -3.08 -10.28
CA PRO A 184 -14.38 -1.78 -10.72
C PRO A 184 -14.15 -1.60 -12.24
N PRO A 185 -14.84 -0.67 -12.91
CA PRO A 185 -14.67 -0.44 -14.34
C PRO A 185 -13.20 -0.21 -14.69
N ARG A 186 -12.64 -1.10 -15.53
CA ARG A 186 -11.22 -1.18 -15.91
C ARG A 186 -10.59 0.18 -16.23
N ASN A 187 -11.33 1.06 -16.90
CA ASN A 187 -10.84 2.38 -17.31
C ASN A 187 -10.55 3.30 -16.12
N ILE A 188 -11.39 3.29 -15.07
CA ILE A 188 -11.20 4.13 -13.88
C ILE A 188 -9.99 3.63 -13.09
N TYR A 189 -9.88 2.31 -12.93
CA TYR A 189 -8.76 1.68 -12.23
C TYR A 189 -7.42 1.95 -12.92
N ILE A 190 -7.34 1.70 -14.23
CA ILE A 190 -6.12 1.94 -15.02
C ILE A 190 -5.74 3.42 -14.99
N THR A 191 -6.70 4.33 -15.19
CA THR A 191 -6.43 5.78 -15.17
C THR A 191 -5.93 6.22 -13.80
N GLY A 192 -6.55 5.75 -12.71
CA GLY A 192 -6.11 6.02 -11.35
C GLY A 192 -4.66 5.59 -11.12
N ILE A 193 -4.29 4.37 -11.52
CA ILE A 193 -2.92 3.86 -11.40
C ILE A 193 -1.91 4.67 -12.22
N TRP A 194 -2.26 5.04 -13.47
CA TRP A 194 -1.35 5.84 -14.29
C TRP A 194 -1.14 7.24 -13.72
N VAL A 195 -2.20 7.89 -13.24
CA VAL A 195 -2.09 9.17 -12.53
C VAL A 195 -1.16 9.02 -11.34
N MET A 196 -1.27 7.94 -10.56
CA MET A 196 -0.36 7.68 -9.44
C MET A 196 1.10 7.60 -9.90
N PHE A 197 1.41 6.75 -10.87
CA PHE A 197 2.79 6.57 -11.35
C PHE A 197 3.38 7.86 -11.91
N VAL A 198 2.59 8.65 -12.65
CA VAL A 198 3.04 9.92 -13.21
C VAL A 198 3.31 10.92 -12.09
N VAL A 199 2.39 11.09 -11.14
CA VAL A 199 2.58 12.05 -10.05
C VAL A 199 3.71 11.62 -9.11
N ASP A 200 3.95 10.32 -8.94
CA ASP A 200 5.08 9.80 -8.18
C ASP A 200 6.43 9.94 -8.92
N ALA A 201 6.43 9.81 -10.24
CA ALA A 201 7.61 9.94 -11.09
C ALA A 201 8.03 11.40 -11.33
N ILE A 202 7.11 12.37 -11.21
CA ILE A 202 7.40 13.80 -11.37
C ILE A 202 8.50 14.27 -10.38
N PRO A 203 8.39 14.01 -9.07
CA PRO A 203 9.48 14.26 -8.10
C PRO A 203 10.83 13.66 -8.52
N ASP A 204 10.84 12.42 -9.00
CA ASP A 204 12.06 11.70 -9.37
C ASP A 204 12.69 12.24 -10.66
N ALA A 205 11.86 12.61 -11.64
CA ALA A 205 12.32 13.18 -12.91
C ALA A 205 12.85 14.60 -12.75
N MET A 206 12.23 15.41 -11.89
CA MET A 206 12.68 16.79 -11.64
C MET A 206 14.06 16.87 -10.97
N SER A 207 14.54 15.80 -10.32
CA SER A 207 15.91 15.73 -9.78
C SER A 207 17.00 15.71 -10.87
N LYS A 208 16.69 15.38 -12.12
CA LYS A 208 17.70 15.26 -13.20
C LYS A 208 17.83 16.52 -14.08
N GLY A 209 16.93 17.49 -13.94
CA GLY A 209 16.86 18.67 -14.80
C GLY A 209 17.85 19.79 -14.47
N GLU A 210 18.25 19.92 -13.20
CA GLU A 210 18.98 21.11 -12.70
C GLU A 210 20.51 21.04 -12.91
N GLY A 211 20.98 20.15 -13.79
CA GLY A 211 22.40 19.94 -14.10
C GLY A 211 22.87 20.57 -15.41
N ARG A 212 22.12 21.50 -16.01
CA ARG A 212 22.51 22.27 -17.20
C ARG A 212 22.43 23.76 -16.98
#